data_AF-A0AAW0IHA6-F1
#
_entry.id   AF-A0AAW0IHA6-F1
#
_cell.length_a   1.000
_cell.length_b   1.000
_cell.length_c   1.000
_cell.angle_alpha   90.00
_cell.angle_beta   90.00
_cell.angle_gamma   90.00
#
_symmetry.space_group_name_H-M   'P 1'
#
loop_
_entity.id
_entity.type
_entity.pdbx_description
1 polymer ?
#
loop_
_entity_poly.entity_id
_entity_poly.type
_entity_poly.pdbx_seq_one_letter_code
_entity_poly.pdbx_strand_id
1 'polypeptide(L)'
;MRKKLDTRFPAARIKKIMQADEDVGKIALAVPVLVSKALELFLQDLCDRTYEITLQRGAKTMSSLHLKHCVQSYTVFDFLKEVVSRVPDYSHGHSDAGGEDRAISKRSMR
;
A
#
# COMPACT_ATOMS: atom_id res chain seq x y z
N MET A 1 -36.77 -9.73 -1.15
CA MET A 1 -35.87 -9.60 0.02
C MET A 1 -34.55 -9.00 -0.44
N ARG A 2 -34.09 -7.88 0.12
CA ARG A 2 -32.77 -7.31 -0.22
C ARG A 2 -31.69 -8.21 0.39
N LYS A 3 -30.91 -8.91 -0.43
CA LYS A 3 -29.73 -9.65 0.05
C LYS A 3 -28.75 -8.64 0.64
N LYS A 4 -28.36 -8.82 1.90
CA LYS A 4 -27.30 -8.03 2.54
C LYS A 4 -26.01 -8.37 1.80
N LEU A 5 -25.40 -7.39 1.14
CA LEU A 5 -24.12 -7.59 0.48
C LEU A 5 -23.06 -7.79 1.57
N ASP A 6 -22.41 -8.95 1.57
CA ASP A 6 -21.28 -9.21 2.47
C ASP A 6 -20.09 -8.35 2.03
N THR A 7 -19.54 -7.58 2.96
CA THR A 7 -18.44 -6.64 2.71
C THR A 7 -17.37 -6.87 3.74
N ARG A 8 -16.09 -6.85 3.33
CA ARG A 8 -14.95 -7.06 4.24
C ARG A 8 -14.90 -6.02 5.36
N PHE A 9 -15.36 -4.79 5.08
CA PHE A 9 -15.35 -3.68 6.03
C PHE A 9 -16.77 -3.22 6.35
N PRO A 10 -17.07 -2.86 7.62
CA PRO A 10 -18.40 -2.39 7.99
C PRO A 10 -18.78 -1.08 7.25
N ALA A 11 -19.82 -1.14 6.42
CA ALA A 11 -20.33 0.02 5.68
C ALA A 11 -20.64 1.24 6.57
N ALA A 12 -21.11 1.02 7.81
CA ALA A 12 -21.36 2.10 8.76
C ALA A 12 -20.08 2.84 9.20
N ARG A 13 -18.94 2.13 9.31
CA ARG A 13 -17.65 2.74 9.67
C ARG A 13 -17.10 3.54 8.51
N ILE A 14 -17.19 3.00 7.29
CA ILE A 14 -16.82 3.72 6.07
C ILE A 14 -17.63 5.01 5.95
N LYS A 15 -18.96 4.92 6.09
CA LYS A 15 -19.83 6.10 6.06
C LYS A 15 -19.41 7.16 7.08
N LYS A 16 -19.11 6.77 8.34
CA LYS A 16 -18.65 7.70 9.37
C LYS A 16 -17.34 8.40 9.02
N ILE A 17 -16.40 7.70 8.40
CA ILE A 17 -15.12 8.29 7.96
C ILE A 17 -15.35 9.25 6.79
N MET A 18 -16.18 8.86 5.81
CA MET A 18 -16.52 9.73 4.69
C MET A 18 -17.20 11.04 5.14
N GLN A 19 -18.07 10.98 6.16
CA GLN A 19 -18.75 12.16 6.73
C GLN A 19 -17.93 12.89 7.80
N ALA A 20 -16.67 12.50 8.02
CA ALA A 20 -15.74 13.32 8.81
C ALA A 20 -15.26 14.55 8.02
N ASP A 21 -15.42 14.50 6.69
CA ASP A 21 -15.27 15.64 5.80
C ASP A 21 -16.57 16.46 5.80
N GLU A 22 -16.49 17.74 6.15
CA GLU A 22 -17.64 18.65 6.30
C GLU A 22 -18.36 18.92 4.97
N ASP A 23 -17.67 18.76 3.84
CA ASP A 23 -18.23 18.95 2.50
C ASP A 23 -19.05 17.72 2.05
N VAL A 24 -19.00 16.61 2.79
CA VAL A 24 -19.69 15.35 2.45
C VAL A 24 -21.07 15.28 3.12
N GLY A 25 -22.11 15.57 2.33
CA GLY A 25 -23.51 15.48 2.76
C GLY A 25 -24.08 14.05 2.79
N LYS A 26 -25.22 13.85 2.10
CA LYS A 26 -25.92 12.55 2.07
C LYS A 26 -25.19 11.56 1.16
N ILE A 27 -24.89 10.37 1.68
CA ILE A 27 -24.22 9.30 0.95
C ILE A 27 -25.24 8.21 0.56
N ALA A 28 -25.25 7.83 -0.71
CA ALA A 28 -26.06 6.74 -1.22
C ALA A 28 -25.64 5.38 -0.62
N LEU A 29 -26.60 4.49 -0.39
CA LEU A 29 -26.37 3.21 0.31
C LEU A 29 -25.32 2.30 -0.37
N ALA A 30 -25.20 2.38 -1.70
CA ALA A 30 -24.25 1.58 -2.47
C ALA A 30 -22.80 2.06 -2.34
N VAL A 31 -22.58 3.34 -2.04
CA VAL A 31 -21.24 3.94 -2.06
C VAL A 31 -20.32 3.32 -1.00
N PRO A 32 -20.71 3.19 0.29
CA PRO A 32 -19.85 2.55 1.28
C PRO A 32 -19.51 1.09 0.97
N VAL A 33 -20.42 0.38 0.28
CA VAL A 33 -20.21 -1.02 -0.15
C VAL A 33 -19.13 -1.08 -1.23
N LEU A 34 -19.17 -0.18 -2.21
CA LEU A 34 -18.16 -0.09 -3.26
C LEU A 34 -16.80 0.32 -2.70
N VAL A 35 -16.78 1.32 -1.80
CA VAL A 35 -15.55 1.72 -1.10
C VAL A 35 -14.97 0.57 -0.29
N SER A 36 -15.79 -0.28 0.34
CA SER A 36 -15.28 -1.49 1.01
C SER A 36 -14.51 -2.40 0.06
N LYS A 37 -14.96 -2.55 -1.20
CA LYS A 37 -14.26 -3.40 -2.16
C LYS A 37 -13.00 -2.74 -2.69
N ALA A 38 -13.05 -1.43 -2.96
CA ALA A 38 -11.88 -0.66 -3.36
C ALA A 38 -10.80 -0.69 -2.27
N LEU A 39 -11.18 -0.55 -0.99
CA LEU A 39 -10.27 -0.63 0.15
C LEU A 39 -9.61 -2.00 0.28
N GLU A 40 -10.35 -3.08 0.02
CA GLU A 40 -9.81 -4.44 0.00
C GLU A 40 -8.72 -4.60 -1.08
N LEU A 41 -9.01 -4.17 -2.31
CA LEU A 41 -8.04 -4.25 -3.42
C LEU A 41 -6.83 -3.35 -3.18
N PHE A 42 -7.05 -2.15 -2.63
CA PHE A 42 -5.99 -1.22 -2.27
C PHE A 42 -5.05 -1.81 -1.20
N LEU A 43 -5.61 -2.40 -0.13
CA LEU A 43 -4.81 -3.02 0.93
C LEU A 43 -4.05 -4.24 0.42
N GLN A 44 -4.64 -5.01 -0.50
CA GLN A 44 -3.93 -6.12 -1.13
C GLN A 44 -2.73 -5.62 -1.94
N ASP A 45 -2.91 -4.66 -2.85
CA ASP A 45 -1.81 -4.11 -3.67
C ASP A 45 -0.71 -3.45 -2.81
N LEU A 46 -1.10 -2.71 -1.76
CA LEU A 46 -0.14 -2.13 -0.81
C LEU A 46 0.66 -3.21 -0.06
N CYS A 47 0.00 -4.27 0.43
CA CYS A 47 0.64 -5.37 1.14
C CYS A 47 1.57 -6.18 0.23
N ASP A 48 1.13 -6.51 -0.99
CA ASP A 48 1.90 -7.30 -1.94
C ASP A 48 3.21 -6.58 -2.31
N ARG A 49 3.12 -5.29 -2.67
CA ARG A 49 4.31 -4.46 -2.99
C ARG A 49 5.23 -4.27 -1.78
N THR A 50 4.66 -4.08 -0.59
CA THR A 50 5.47 -3.95 0.63
C THR A 50 6.16 -5.27 0.98
N TYR A 51 5.52 -6.40 0.67
CA TYR A 51 6.09 -7.72 0.88
C TYR A 51 7.23 -8.01 -0.11
N GLU A 52 7.12 -7.60 -1.37
CA GLU A 52 8.23 -7.66 -2.33
C GLU A 52 9.47 -6.93 -1.80
N ILE A 53 9.31 -5.72 -1.27
CA ILE A 53 10.41 -4.95 -0.66
C ILE A 53 10.96 -5.68 0.57
N THR A 54 10.10 -6.29 1.38
CA THR A 54 10.51 -7.09 2.54
C THR A 54 11.43 -8.24 2.12
N LEU A 55 11.06 -8.97 1.06
CA LEU A 55 11.86 -10.06 0.51
C LEU A 55 13.17 -9.56 -0.12
N GLN A 56 13.14 -8.44 -0.85
CA GLN A 56 14.34 -7.83 -1.46
C GLN A 56 15.38 -7.42 -0.40
N ARG A 57 14.93 -7.01 0.79
CA ARG A 57 15.79 -6.69 1.94
C ARG A 57 16.24 -7.94 2.72
N GLY A 58 15.90 -9.15 2.26
CA GLY A 58 16.24 -10.42 2.93
C GLY A 58 15.49 -10.65 4.24
N ALA A 59 14.44 -9.87 4.52
CA ALA A 59 13.65 -9.98 5.73
C ALA A 59 12.50 -10.99 5.55
N LYS A 60 12.13 -11.66 6.65
CA LYS A 60 10.96 -12.57 6.71
C LYS A 60 9.73 -11.89 7.32
N THR A 61 9.92 -10.74 7.96
CA THR A 61 8.88 -10.00 8.66
C THR A 61 8.77 -8.62 8.05
N MET A 62 7.55 -8.25 7.64
CA MET A 62 7.26 -6.92 7.15
C MET A 62 7.33 -5.90 8.30
N SER A 63 7.98 -4.76 8.06
CA SER A 63 8.13 -3.69 9.03
C SER A 63 7.63 -2.36 8.46
N SER A 64 7.47 -1.35 9.32
CA SER A 64 7.12 0.01 8.90
C SER A 64 8.16 0.63 7.97
N LEU A 65 9.43 0.21 8.04
CA LEU A 65 10.49 0.64 7.13
C LEU A 65 10.22 0.20 5.69
N HIS A 66 9.80 -1.06 5.50
CA HIS A 66 9.44 -1.57 4.17
C HIS A 66 8.22 -0.83 3.62
N LEU A 67 7.25 -0.52 4.48
CA LEU A 67 6.06 0.24 4.09
C LEU A 67 6.42 1.67 3.68
N LYS A 68 7.29 2.36 4.44
CA LYS A 68 7.80 3.69 4.08
C LYS A 68 8.47 3.66 2.71
N HIS A 69 9.34 2.69 2.48
CA HIS A 69 10.02 2.50 1.20
C HIS A 69 9.01 2.22 0.06
N CYS A 70 7.99 1.41 0.29
CA CYS A 70 6.92 1.14 -0.67
C CYS A 70 6.21 2.43 -1.09
N VAL A 71 5.75 3.22 -0.11
CA VAL A 71 5.08 4.50 -0.34
C VAL A 71 5.98 5.49 -1.09
N GLN A 72 7.29 5.49 -0.85
CA GLN A 72 8.23 6.35 -1.55
C GLN A 72 8.55 5.87 -2.98
N SER A 73 8.41 4.56 -3.25
CA SER A 73 8.75 3.94 -4.54
C SER A 73 7.64 4.04 -5.58
N TYR A 74 6.38 4.11 -5.15
CA TYR A 74 5.22 4.08 -6.04
C TYR A 74 4.36 5.34 -5.91
N THR A 75 4.28 6.14 -6.98
CA THR A 75 3.57 7.43 -7.00
C THR A 75 2.07 7.33 -6.71
N VAL A 76 1.45 6.17 -6.99
CA VAL A 76 0.05 5.90 -6.66
C VAL A 76 -0.21 5.97 -5.14
N PHE A 77 0.81 5.81 -4.31
CA PHE A 77 0.74 5.89 -2.86
C PHE A 77 1.17 7.25 -2.30
N ASP A 78 1.37 8.27 -3.13
CA ASP A 78 1.85 9.59 -2.69
C ASP A 78 0.99 10.23 -1.59
N PHE A 79 -0.31 9.95 -1.58
CA PHE A 79 -1.24 10.40 -0.55
C PHE A 79 -0.92 9.85 0.86
N LEU A 80 -0.06 8.83 0.97
CA LEU A 80 0.40 8.26 2.25
C LEU A 80 1.74 8.82 2.72
N LYS A 81 2.44 9.65 1.93
CA LYS A 81 3.79 10.14 2.27
C LYS A 81 3.83 10.85 3.62
N GLU A 82 2.83 11.69 3.90
CA GLU A 82 2.71 12.37 5.18
C GLU A 82 2.49 11.38 6.33
N VAL A 83 1.67 10.35 6.13
CA VAL A 83 1.38 9.32 7.14
C VAL A 83 2.63 8.55 7.53
N VAL A 84 3.48 8.17 6.56
CA VAL A 84 4.72 7.41 6.81
C VAL A 84 5.92 8.28 7.22
N SER A 85 5.79 9.61 7.19
CA SER A 85 6.88 10.55 7.50
C SER A 85 7.48 10.35 8.91
N ARG A 86 6.69 9.84 9.85
CA ARG A 86 7.10 9.59 11.25
C ARG A 86 7.97 8.35 11.41
N VAL A 87 8.01 7.48 10.40
CA VAL A 87 8.86 6.28 10.42
C VAL A 87 10.30 6.73 10.11
N PRO A 88 11.30 6.39 10.93
CA PRO A 88 12.69 6.72 10.64
C PRO A 88 13.11 6.16 9.29
N ASP A 89 14.02 6.84 8.59
CA ASP A 89 14.70 6.21 7.45
C ASP A 89 15.70 5.16 7.95
N TYR A 90 16.13 4.27 7.06
CA TYR A 90 17.29 3.42 7.35
C TYR A 90 18.42 4.34 7.80
N SER A 91 18.96 4.11 9.00
CA SER A 91 20.11 4.87 9.49
C SER A 91 21.20 4.86 8.41
N HIS A 92 21.76 6.04 8.11
CA HIS A 92 22.89 6.23 7.19
C HIS A 92 24.13 5.47 7.70
N GLY A 93 24.11 4.14 7.63
CA GLY A 93 25.14 3.24 8.15
C GLY A 93 25.31 1.96 7.34
N HIS A 94 24.51 1.76 6.29
CA HIS A 94 24.85 0.79 5.26
C HIS A 94 24.47 1.39 3.91
N SER A 95 25.51 1.81 3.17
CA SER A 95 25.43 2.20 1.78
C SER A 95 24.52 1.23 1.02
N ASP A 96 23.46 1.73 0.41
CA ASP A 96 22.87 1.07 -0.75
C ASP A 96 24.01 0.93 -1.76
N ALA A 97 24.63 -0.25 -1.79
CA ALA A 97 25.37 -0.69 -2.95
C ALA A 97 24.33 -0.78 -4.06
N GLY A 98 24.37 0.22 -4.94
CA GLY A 98 23.48 0.34 -6.07
C GLY A 98 23.31 -1.00 -6.78
N GLY A 99 22.06 -1.32 -7.11
CA GLY A 99 21.79 -2.30 -8.15
C GLY A 99 22.42 -1.80 -9.43
N GLU A 100 23.68 -2.17 -9.66
CA GLU A 100 24.28 -2.09 -10.98
C GLU A 100 23.46 -2.98 -11.91
N ASP A 101 22.88 -2.29 -12.87
CA ASP A 101 22.34 -2.77 -14.14
C ASP A 101 23.26 -3.85 -14.73
N ARG A 102 23.00 -5.13 -14.41
CA ARG A 102 23.73 -6.25 -15.00
C ARG A 102 23.19 -6.47 -16.40
N ALA A 103 23.80 -5.71 -17.31
CA ALA A 103 23.84 -5.96 -18.74
C ALA A 103 23.97 -7.47 -19.02
N ILE A 104 23.06 -7.97 -19.85
CA ILE A 104 23.00 -9.34 -20.36
C ILE A 104 24.31 -9.62 -21.12
N SER A 105 25.28 -10.21 -20.44
CA SER A 105 26.50 -10.70 -21.09
C SER A 105 26.25 -12.08 -21.67
N LYS A 106 26.07 -12.09 -23.00
CA LYS A 106 26.09 -13.25 -23.90
C LYS A 106 27.07 -14.32 -23.42
N ARG A 107 26.58 -15.49 -22.99
CA ARG A 107 27.38 -16.72 -22.96
C ARG A 107 27.06 -17.55 -24.19
N SER A 108 27.88 -17.33 -25.21
CA SER A 108 28.24 -18.36 -26.17
C SER A 108 28.80 -19.56 -25.39
N MET A 109 28.26 -20.75 -25.62
CA MET A 109 29.00 -21.98 -25.40
C MET A 109 28.63 -22.97 -26.49
N ARG A 110 29.69 -23.55 -27.05
CA ARG A 110 29.76 -24.47 -28.18
C ARG A 110 29.00 -25.77 -27.91
#